data_AF-A0A847F7R8-F1
#
_entry.id   AF-A0A847F7R8-F1
#
_cell.length_a   1.000
_cell.length_b   1.000
_cell.length_c   1.000
_cell.angle_alpha   90.00
_cell.angle_beta   90.00
_cell.angle_gamma   90.00
#
_symmetry.space_group_name_H-M   'P 1'
#
loop_
_entity.id
_entity.type
_entity.pdbx_description
1 polymer ?
#
loop_
_entity_poly.entity_id
_entity_poly.type
_entity_poly.pdbx_seq_one_letter_code
_entity_poly.pdbx_strand_id
1 'polypeptide(L)'
;MKILSVNCGSSSVKWKVFERGEREIAAGHVDRLNGAQTFSDALSEIFATARKVGIDAIAHRVVHGGEAFDSPTLIDEDVIGAIERAIALAPLHNPVNLRGIQLARDAFPDLPQVAVFDTAFHATLPRRARTYAIARDLALKHGFRRYGFHGVSHSYIAKRAADSLRANLDELRLITCHLGNGASIAAVEFGRSIETSMGYTPREGLVMGTRSGDLDPSIVLELLRSGERSVEEVESILDEKSGLLGLSGSSRDLRDLEALAASGDDAAGLAIEVFAHRVRKYIGAYAAVMGGVDAIVLTGGIGENGASMRRRILQRFEFLGLVLDEDKNNALRVSAESDVGFIHADHARTRAIVVKTDEEKMIALEARKVLEAPALPEAPRPIPIAISARHVHLDRATLDALFGEGAELTPRSELSQPGQYACEEKVNLIGPRGRIDGVRVLGPLRSQTQVEISRTDEFRLGVDAPIRPSGHLEGSAPITLEGPAGTVHLEEGLICALRHIHMHPDDAAAYGVQDNDVVEVAITGGPRDLVFGDVQVRVNPNFRLEMHIDTDEGNAAELSSGAEGHLAYTAAAAGAGILRKKIA
;
A
#
# COMPACT_ATOMS: atom_id res chain seq x y z
N MET A 1 -10.01 14.06 -23.19
CA MET A 1 -10.88 13.73 -22.05
C MET A 1 -10.84 14.85 -21.03
N LYS A 2 -11.98 15.49 -20.77
CA LYS A 2 -12.22 16.49 -19.73
C LYS A 2 -13.01 15.84 -18.60
N ILE A 3 -12.47 15.84 -17.38
CA ILE A 3 -13.07 15.18 -16.22
C ILE A 3 -13.47 16.23 -15.20
N LEU A 4 -14.73 16.20 -14.76
CA LEU A 4 -15.21 16.97 -13.61
C LEU A 4 -14.90 16.20 -12.32
N SER A 5 -14.00 16.69 -11.49
CA SER A 5 -13.81 16.19 -10.13
C SER A 5 -14.74 16.91 -9.17
N VAL A 6 -15.47 16.14 -8.36
CA VAL A 6 -16.39 16.66 -7.33
C VAL A 6 -16.00 16.09 -5.97
N ASN A 7 -15.71 16.99 -5.03
CA ASN A 7 -15.38 16.68 -3.64
C ASN A 7 -16.45 17.30 -2.73
N CYS A 8 -17.45 16.49 -2.35
CA CYS A 8 -18.47 16.90 -1.41
C CYS A 8 -18.03 16.59 0.03
N GLY A 9 -17.71 17.62 0.80
CA GLY A 9 -17.56 17.55 2.25
C GLY A 9 -18.91 17.71 2.97
N SER A 10 -18.93 17.62 4.30
CA SER A 10 -20.16 17.73 5.09
C SER A 10 -20.80 19.14 5.07
N SER A 11 -20.01 20.18 4.77
CA SER A 11 -20.47 21.58 4.73
C SER A 11 -19.90 22.38 3.55
N SER A 12 -19.29 21.73 2.57
CA SER A 12 -18.73 22.39 1.39
C SER A 12 -18.64 21.45 0.19
N VAL A 13 -18.59 22.02 -1.01
CA VAL A 13 -18.29 21.30 -2.25
C VAL A 13 -17.12 22.01 -2.93
N LYS A 14 -16.03 21.27 -3.18
CA LYS A 14 -14.95 21.70 -4.08
C LYS A 14 -15.12 20.97 -5.40
N TRP A 15 -14.88 21.66 -6.51
CA TRP A 15 -14.92 21.04 -7.82
C TRP A 15 -13.92 21.68 -8.76
N LYS A 16 -13.41 20.87 -9.69
CA LYS A 16 -12.53 21.30 -10.77
C LYS A 16 -12.79 20.50 -12.02
N VAL A 17 -12.57 21.10 -13.18
CA VAL A 17 -12.56 20.41 -14.48
C VAL A 17 -11.13 20.37 -14.98
N PHE A 18 -10.63 19.16 -15.22
CA PHE A 18 -9.30 18.95 -15.77
C PHE A 18 -9.36 18.38 -17.18
N GLU A 19 -8.60 18.97 -18.10
CA GLU A 19 -8.32 18.38 -19.41
C GLU A 19 -7.08 17.48 -19.33
N ARG A 20 -7.24 16.23 -19.77
CA ARG A 20 -6.21 15.17 -19.70
C ARG A 20 -5.63 14.93 -18.30
N GLY A 21 -6.38 15.30 -17.24
CA GLY A 21 -5.95 15.18 -15.84
C GLY A 21 -4.85 16.16 -15.41
N GLU A 22 -4.43 17.08 -16.27
CA GLU A 22 -3.29 17.96 -16.00
C GLU A 22 -3.66 19.43 -16.00
N ARG A 23 -4.38 19.86 -17.05
CA ARG A 23 -4.72 21.28 -17.25
C ARG A 23 -6.06 21.60 -16.60
N GLU A 24 -6.04 22.48 -15.59
CA GLU A 24 -7.26 23.04 -15.00
C GLU A 24 -7.98 23.95 -16.01
N ILE A 25 -9.28 23.72 -16.21
CA ILE A 25 -10.13 24.47 -17.14
C ILE A 25 -11.13 25.36 -16.39
N ALA A 26 -11.67 24.84 -15.30
CA ALA A 26 -12.60 25.55 -14.42
C ALA A 26 -12.46 25.00 -13.01
N ALA A 27 -12.72 25.84 -12.01
CA ALA A 27 -12.70 25.46 -10.61
C ALA A 27 -13.72 26.28 -9.84
N GLY A 28 -14.16 25.73 -8.71
CA GLY A 28 -14.97 26.47 -7.76
C GLY A 28 -15.02 25.80 -6.40
N HIS A 29 -15.41 26.60 -5.42
CA HIS A 29 -15.60 26.18 -4.05
C HIS A 29 -16.87 26.84 -3.51
N VAL A 30 -17.78 26.03 -3.00
CA VAL A 30 -18.97 26.48 -2.30
C VAL A 30 -18.83 26.01 -0.85
N ASP A 31 -18.81 26.94 0.09
CA ASP A 31 -18.69 26.67 1.52
C ASP A 31 -20.01 26.96 2.27
N ARG A 32 -20.03 26.64 3.56
CA ARG A 32 -21.14 26.94 4.49
C ARG A 32 -22.49 26.39 4.04
N LEU A 33 -22.47 25.21 3.41
CA LEU A 33 -23.68 24.50 3.02
C LEU A 33 -24.35 23.90 4.26
N ASN A 34 -25.64 24.21 4.43
CA ASN A 34 -26.45 23.82 5.58
C ASN A 34 -27.63 22.97 5.10
N GLY A 35 -27.43 21.66 5.03
CA GLY A 35 -28.47 20.69 4.70
C GLY A 35 -28.64 20.40 3.20
N ALA A 36 -29.42 19.35 2.92
CA ALA A 36 -29.48 18.70 1.61
C ALA A 36 -29.94 19.60 0.45
N GLN A 37 -30.82 20.58 0.73
CA GLN A 37 -31.31 21.50 -0.30
C GLN A 37 -30.18 22.39 -0.83
N THR A 38 -29.43 23.04 0.08
CA THR A 38 -28.30 23.90 -0.32
C THR A 38 -27.22 23.13 -1.06
N PHE A 39 -27.01 21.85 -0.73
CA PHE A 39 -26.11 20.96 -1.47
C PHE A 39 -26.62 20.68 -2.89
N SER A 40 -27.91 20.40 -3.04
CA SER A 40 -28.51 20.10 -4.34
C SER A 40 -28.47 21.32 -5.27
N ASP A 41 -28.72 22.52 -4.72
CA ASP A 41 -28.67 23.78 -5.47
C ASP A 41 -27.23 24.08 -5.93
N ALA A 42 -26.26 23.96 -5.03
CA ALA A 42 -24.85 24.15 -5.35
C ALA A 42 -24.38 23.17 -6.45
N LEU A 43 -24.71 21.88 -6.34
CA LEU A 43 -24.36 20.90 -7.37
C LEU A 43 -25.04 21.18 -8.71
N SER A 44 -26.28 21.68 -8.70
CA SER A 44 -26.99 22.06 -9.93
C SER A 44 -26.28 23.19 -10.68
N GLU A 45 -25.78 24.20 -9.97
CA GLU A 45 -24.98 25.28 -10.56
C GLU A 45 -23.63 24.79 -11.10
N ILE A 46 -22.97 23.89 -10.37
CA ILE A 46 -21.72 23.23 -10.80
C ILE A 46 -21.96 22.46 -12.09
N PHE A 47 -23.03 21.67 -12.17
CA PHE A 47 -23.38 20.89 -13.35
C PHE A 47 -23.78 21.77 -14.54
N ALA A 48 -24.47 22.88 -14.31
CA ALA A 48 -24.75 23.87 -15.35
C ALA A 48 -23.45 24.46 -15.93
N THR A 49 -22.45 24.70 -15.09
CA THR A 49 -21.12 25.15 -15.52
C THR A 49 -20.37 24.05 -16.28
N ALA A 50 -20.39 22.81 -15.77
CA ALA A 50 -19.74 21.67 -16.40
C ALA A 50 -20.33 21.37 -17.81
N ARG A 51 -21.65 21.51 -18.00
CA ARG A 51 -22.28 21.42 -19.33
C ARG A 51 -21.72 22.46 -20.31
N LYS A 52 -21.53 23.71 -19.86
CA LYS A 52 -20.98 24.78 -20.70
C LYS A 52 -19.53 24.52 -21.10
N VAL A 53 -18.74 23.89 -20.22
CA VAL A 53 -17.34 23.52 -20.48
C VAL A 53 -17.21 22.32 -21.43
N GLY A 54 -18.22 21.44 -21.45
CA GLY A 54 -18.25 20.20 -22.21
C GLY A 54 -17.33 19.15 -21.60
N ILE A 55 -17.84 18.39 -20.63
CA ILE A 55 -17.11 17.34 -19.92
C ILE A 55 -17.38 15.96 -20.54
N ASP A 56 -16.40 15.06 -20.41
CA ASP A 56 -16.46 13.69 -20.94
C ASP A 56 -16.72 12.64 -19.84
N ALA A 57 -16.46 12.98 -18.56
CA ALA A 57 -16.69 12.11 -17.40
C ALA A 57 -16.79 12.90 -16.09
N ILE A 58 -17.29 12.25 -15.03
CA ILE A 58 -17.38 12.81 -13.68
C ILE A 58 -16.67 11.89 -12.69
N ALA A 59 -15.87 12.45 -11.79
CA ALA A 59 -15.15 11.73 -10.76
C ALA A 59 -15.60 12.24 -9.38
N HIS A 60 -16.09 11.33 -8.54
CA HIS A 60 -16.64 11.64 -7.23
C HIS A 60 -15.66 11.19 -6.14
N ARG A 61 -15.28 12.10 -5.24
CA ARG A 61 -14.68 11.67 -3.98
C ARG A 61 -15.73 10.96 -3.13
N VAL A 62 -15.38 9.78 -2.63
CA VAL A 62 -16.20 9.00 -1.70
C VAL A 62 -15.35 8.70 -0.47
N VAL A 63 -15.87 8.97 0.73
CA VAL A 63 -15.06 8.78 1.94
C VAL A 63 -14.79 7.31 2.23
N HIS A 64 -15.78 6.43 2.06
CA HIS A 64 -15.62 5.01 2.37
C HIS A 64 -16.35 4.09 1.38
N GLY A 65 -15.64 3.12 0.80
CA GLY A 65 -16.20 2.10 -0.11
C GLY A 65 -16.65 0.79 0.56
N GLY A 66 -16.73 0.75 1.89
CA GLY A 66 -16.90 -0.48 2.66
C GLY A 66 -15.74 -1.48 2.46
N GLU A 67 -16.05 -2.77 2.62
CA GLU A 67 -15.12 -3.87 2.31
C GLU A 67 -15.05 -4.20 0.82
N ALA A 68 -16.04 -3.76 0.05
CA ALA A 68 -16.22 -4.17 -1.35
C ALA A 68 -15.32 -3.38 -2.31
N PHE A 69 -15.01 -2.13 -1.99
CA PHE A 69 -14.28 -1.24 -2.90
C PHE A 69 -13.09 -0.57 -2.20
N ASP A 70 -11.90 -0.88 -2.69
CA ASP A 70 -10.62 -0.39 -2.18
C ASP A 70 -9.75 0.26 -3.29
N SER A 71 -10.34 0.49 -4.47
CA SER A 71 -9.71 1.14 -5.61
C SER A 71 -10.72 2.03 -6.34
N PRO A 72 -10.29 3.04 -7.13
CA PRO A 72 -11.20 3.83 -7.94
C PRO A 72 -12.01 2.95 -8.91
N THR A 73 -13.33 3.14 -8.99
CA THR A 73 -14.22 2.23 -9.72
C THR A 73 -15.25 3.00 -10.54
N LEU A 74 -15.53 2.51 -11.76
CA LEU A 74 -16.65 3.00 -12.56
C LEU A 74 -17.97 2.76 -11.81
N ILE A 75 -18.79 3.78 -11.68
CA ILE A 75 -20.02 3.73 -10.89
C ILE A 75 -21.10 2.96 -11.66
N ASP A 76 -21.57 1.89 -11.06
CA ASP A 76 -22.79 1.16 -11.40
C ASP A 76 -23.71 1.02 -10.16
N GLU A 77 -24.78 0.23 -10.27
CA GLU A 77 -25.72 0.00 -9.16
C GLU A 77 -25.08 -0.76 -7.99
N ASP A 78 -24.10 -1.63 -8.25
CA ASP A 78 -23.40 -2.39 -7.20
C ASP A 78 -22.49 -1.46 -6.37
N VAL A 79 -21.79 -0.54 -7.03
CA VAL A 79 -21.01 0.52 -6.39
C VAL A 79 -21.91 1.40 -5.53
N ILE A 80 -23.05 1.84 -6.07
CA ILE A 80 -24.03 2.66 -5.32
C ILE A 80 -24.51 1.93 -4.07
N GLY A 81 -24.94 0.67 -4.21
CA GLY A 81 -25.41 -0.13 -3.09
C GLY A 81 -24.35 -0.36 -2.02
N ALA A 82 -23.07 -0.47 -2.41
CA ALA A 82 -21.98 -0.57 -1.43
C ALA A 82 -21.70 0.73 -0.70
N ILE A 83 -21.75 1.88 -1.39
CA ILE A 83 -21.60 3.20 -0.76
C ILE A 83 -22.72 3.42 0.27
N GLU A 84 -23.94 3.01 -0.05
CA GLU A 84 -25.09 3.03 0.87
C GLU A 84 -24.84 2.18 2.12
N ARG A 85 -24.39 0.93 1.96
CA ARG A 85 -24.05 0.06 3.10
C ARG A 85 -22.92 0.64 3.95
N ALA A 86 -21.96 1.33 3.32
CA ALA A 86 -20.83 1.98 3.99
C ALA A 86 -21.19 3.28 4.74
N ILE A 87 -22.45 3.76 4.66
CA ILE A 87 -22.90 4.94 5.43
C ILE A 87 -22.64 4.75 6.93
N ALA A 88 -22.82 3.53 7.46
CA ALA A 88 -22.56 3.23 8.87
C ALA A 88 -21.08 3.47 9.28
N LEU A 89 -20.15 3.42 8.33
CA LEU A 89 -18.71 3.61 8.57
C LEU A 89 -18.29 5.09 8.49
N ALA A 90 -19.04 5.90 7.73
CA ALA A 90 -18.75 7.32 7.52
C ALA A 90 -20.05 8.15 7.46
N PRO A 91 -20.85 8.21 8.54
CA PRO A 91 -22.21 8.75 8.53
C PRO A 91 -22.28 10.25 8.20
N LEU A 92 -21.23 11.01 8.50
CA LEU A 92 -21.15 12.45 8.20
C LEU A 92 -20.73 12.75 6.75
N HIS A 93 -20.30 11.75 5.98
CA HIS A 93 -19.67 11.97 4.68
C HIS A 93 -20.34 11.19 3.55
N ASN A 94 -20.48 9.87 3.69
CA ASN A 94 -21.00 9.00 2.63
C ASN A 94 -22.41 9.40 2.13
N PRO A 95 -23.37 9.82 2.98
CA PRO A 95 -24.68 10.26 2.49
C PRO A 95 -24.59 11.45 1.53
N VAL A 96 -23.70 12.40 1.80
CA VAL A 96 -23.48 13.58 0.95
C VAL A 96 -22.77 13.18 -0.35
N ASN A 97 -21.80 12.26 -0.28
CA ASN A 97 -21.12 11.74 -1.48
C ASN A 97 -22.11 11.02 -2.40
N LEU A 98 -22.93 10.13 -1.83
CA LEU A 98 -23.96 9.38 -2.55
C LEU A 98 -24.99 10.31 -3.20
N ARG A 99 -25.47 11.33 -2.48
CA ARG A 99 -26.40 12.31 -3.04
C ARG A 99 -25.80 13.05 -4.23
N GLY A 100 -24.50 13.37 -4.16
CA GLY A 100 -23.77 13.98 -5.27
C GLY A 100 -23.71 13.09 -6.51
N ILE A 101 -23.49 11.78 -6.32
CA ILE A 101 -23.50 10.78 -7.41
C ILE A 101 -24.89 10.69 -8.05
N GLN A 102 -25.95 10.57 -7.24
CA GLN A 102 -27.32 10.47 -7.74
C GLN A 102 -27.70 11.70 -8.58
N LEU A 103 -27.43 12.91 -8.07
CA LEU A 103 -27.69 14.15 -8.81
C LEU A 103 -26.86 14.26 -10.10
N ALA A 104 -25.62 13.77 -10.10
CA ALA A 104 -24.80 13.74 -11.30
C ALA A 104 -25.35 12.77 -12.35
N ARG A 105 -25.85 11.60 -11.94
CA ARG A 105 -26.50 10.62 -12.85
C ARG A 105 -27.77 11.19 -13.46
N ASP A 106 -28.59 11.88 -12.67
CA ASP A 106 -29.78 12.56 -13.18
C ASP A 106 -29.41 13.67 -14.20
N ALA A 107 -28.34 14.41 -13.91
CA ALA A 107 -27.88 15.50 -14.77
C ALA A 107 -27.17 15.02 -16.04
N PHE A 108 -26.41 13.92 -15.98
CA PHE A 108 -25.54 13.42 -17.04
C PHE A 108 -25.69 11.90 -17.18
N PRO A 109 -26.81 11.40 -17.73
CA PRO A 109 -27.10 9.97 -17.78
C PRO A 109 -26.15 9.18 -18.69
N ASP A 110 -25.59 9.82 -19.72
CA ASP A 110 -24.74 9.17 -20.72
C ASP A 110 -23.23 9.27 -20.41
N LEU A 111 -22.83 10.02 -19.37
CA LEU A 111 -21.42 10.19 -19.04
C LEU A 111 -20.97 9.12 -18.04
N PRO A 112 -19.79 8.49 -18.26
CA PRO A 112 -19.23 7.60 -17.26
C PRO A 112 -18.88 8.39 -16.00
N GLN A 113 -19.17 7.78 -14.85
CA GLN A 113 -18.85 8.35 -13.54
C GLN A 113 -17.94 7.40 -12.78
N VAL A 114 -16.94 7.92 -12.06
CA VAL A 114 -15.98 7.13 -11.28
C VAL A 114 -16.06 7.53 -9.82
N ALA A 115 -16.14 6.56 -8.92
CA ALA A 115 -15.96 6.76 -7.48
C ALA A 115 -14.48 6.62 -7.13
N VAL A 116 -13.91 7.63 -6.48
CA VAL A 116 -12.54 7.64 -5.98
C VAL A 116 -12.59 7.65 -4.46
N PHE A 117 -12.20 6.53 -3.84
CA PHE A 117 -12.34 6.33 -2.41
C PHE A 117 -11.15 6.85 -1.60
N ASP A 118 -11.42 7.56 -0.50
CA ASP A 118 -10.38 8.04 0.42
C ASP A 118 -9.61 6.90 1.10
N THR A 119 -10.20 5.71 1.17
CA THR A 119 -9.59 4.50 1.73
C THR A 119 -8.67 3.80 0.72
N ALA A 120 -8.76 4.12 -0.58
CA ALA A 120 -8.15 3.30 -1.63
C ALA A 120 -6.61 3.28 -1.58
N PHE A 121 -5.99 4.44 -1.30
CA PHE A 121 -4.53 4.51 -1.20
C PHE A 121 -3.97 3.63 -0.06
N HIS A 122 -4.78 3.34 0.95
CA HIS A 122 -4.43 2.51 2.10
C HIS A 122 -4.83 1.03 1.92
N ALA A 123 -5.37 0.64 0.76
CA ALA A 123 -5.66 -0.76 0.45
C ALA A 123 -4.41 -1.65 0.53
N THR A 124 -3.22 -1.07 0.30
CA THR A 124 -1.92 -1.75 0.36
C THR A 124 -1.39 -1.98 1.78
N LEU A 125 -2.13 -1.59 2.83
CA LEU A 125 -1.70 -1.81 4.20
C LEU A 125 -1.43 -3.31 4.44
N PRO A 126 -0.21 -3.69 4.90
CA PRO A 126 0.11 -5.07 5.19
C PRO A 126 -0.77 -5.57 6.35
N ARG A 127 -1.02 -6.89 6.41
CA ARG A 127 -1.87 -7.53 7.44
C ARG A 127 -1.55 -7.05 8.86
N ARG A 128 -0.26 -6.90 9.19
CA ARG A 128 0.23 -6.41 10.49
C ARG A 128 -0.22 -4.98 10.84
N ALA A 129 -0.39 -4.10 9.85
CA ALA A 129 -0.80 -2.71 10.04
C ALA A 129 -2.33 -2.54 9.99
N ARG A 130 -3.04 -3.43 9.27
CA ARG A 130 -4.51 -3.40 9.16
C ARG A 130 -5.28 -4.17 10.24
N THR A 131 -4.63 -5.05 10.98
CA THR A 131 -5.31 -5.95 11.95
C THR A 131 -5.30 -5.34 13.34
N TYR A 132 -6.48 -5.17 13.96
CA TYR A 132 -6.56 -4.82 15.38
C TYR A 132 -6.31 -6.03 16.28
N ALA A 133 -5.65 -5.80 17.42
CA ALA A 133 -5.42 -6.81 18.45
C ALA A 133 -6.65 -7.03 19.33
N ILE A 134 -7.74 -7.49 18.73
CA ILE A 134 -9.02 -7.83 19.39
C ILE A 134 -9.41 -9.29 19.11
N ALA A 135 -10.47 -9.79 19.74
CA ALA A 135 -10.95 -11.16 19.53
C ALA A 135 -11.23 -11.42 18.03
N ARG A 136 -10.54 -12.43 17.48
CA ARG A 136 -10.55 -12.75 16.04
C ARG A 136 -11.95 -12.93 15.48
N ASP A 137 -12.81 -13.67 16.18
CA ASP A 137 -14.16 -13.96 15.71
C ASP A 137 -15.03 -12.70 15.64
N LEU A 138 -14.85 -11.76 16.56
CA LEU A 138 -15.52 -10.45 16.52
C LEU A 138 -14.99 -9.60 15.36
N ALA A 139 -13.67 -9.57 15.17
CA ALA A 139 -13.07 -8.83 14.07
C ALA A 139 -13.58 -9.32 12.70
N LEU A 140 -13.63 -10.65 12.50
CA LEU A 140 -14.12 -11.26 11.26
C LEU A 140 -15.63 -11.03 11.07
N LYS A 141 -16.43 -11.22 12.13
CA LYS A 141 -17.89 -11.05 12.04
C LYS A 141 -18.30 -9.63 11.68
N HIS A 142 -17.58 -8.64 12.19
CA HIS A 142 -17.94 -7.22 12.05
C HIS A 142 -17.09 -6.47 11.03
N GLY A 143 -16.09 -7.11 10.41
CA GLY A 143 -15.21 -6.44 9.46
C GLY A 143 -14.26 -5.42 10.10
N PHE A 144 -13.88 -5.61 11.37
CA PHE A 144 -13.02 -4.66 12.07
C PHE A 144 -11.58 -4.76 11.59
N ARG A 145 -11.14 -3.70 10.91
CA ARG A 145 -9.78 -3.51 10.40
C ARG A 145 -9.48 -2.03 10.30
N ARG A 146 -8.20 -1.69 10.17
CA ARG A 146 -7.80 -0.36 9.71
C ARG A 146 -8.16 -0.22 8.23
N TYR A 147 -8.82 0.89 7.89
CA TYR A 147 -9.00 1.34 6.52
C TYR A 147 -8.03 2.48 6.22
N GLY A 148 -7.98 3.50 7.08
CA GLY A 148 -7.26 4.74 6.80
C GLY A 148 -8.02 5.67 5.86
N PHE A 149 -7.79 6.97 5.97
CA PHE A 149 -8.48 8.00 5.17
C PHE A 149 -7.50 9.10 4.75
N HIS A 150 -8.01 10.09 4.00
CA HIS A 150 -7.19 11.08 3.29
C HIS A 150 -6.25 10.42 2.26
N GLY A 151 -6.58 9.24 1.76
CA GLY A 151 -5.77 8.51 0.80
C GLY A 151 -5.53 9.28 -0.49
N VAL A 152 -6.54 10.01 -0.98
CA VAL A 152 -6.41 10.91 -2.14
C VAL A 152 -5.34 11.98 -1.87
N SER A 153 -5.37 12.63 -0.71
CA SER A 153 -4.38 13.64 -0.36
C SER A 153 -2.98 13.04 -0.17
N HIS A 154 -2.85 11.93 0.57
CA HIS A 154 -1.56 11.26 0.80
C HIS A 154 -0.93 10.79 -0.51
N SER A 155 -1.72 10.18 -1.40
CA SER A 155 -1.28 9.76 -2.73
C SER A 155 -0.76 10.94 -3.53
N TYR A 156 -1.52 12.05 -3.56
CA TYR A 156 -1.12 13.27 -4.25
C TYR A 156 0.21 13.83 -3.72
N ILE A 157 0.32 14.05 -2.41
CA ILE A 157 1.52 14.68 -1.85
C ILE A 157 2.74 13.77 -1.87
N ALA A 158 2.57 12.45 -1.78
CA ALA A 158 3.65 11.49 -1.97
C ALA A 158 4.21 11.60 -3.40
N LYS A 159 3.33 11.61 -4.40
CA LYS A 159 3.73 11.74 -5.81
C LYS A 159 4.41 13.09 -6.08
N ARG A 160 3.84 14.19 -5.60
CA ARG A 160 4.42 15.53 -5.76
C ARG A 160 5.77 15.68 -5.05
N ALA A 161 5.94 15.04 -3.89
CA ALA A 161 7.23 14.99 -3.20
C ALA A 161 8.28 14.18 -3.99
N ALA A 162 7.92 13.02 -4.53
CA ALA A 162 8.82 12.24 -5.38
C ALA A 162 9.26 13.03 -6.62
N ASP A 163 8.31 13.68 -7.30
CA ASP A 163 8.61 14.52 -8.47
C ASP A 163 9.55 15.70 -8.11
N SER A 164 9.37 16.34 -6.95
CA SER A 164 10.23 17.44 -6.52
C SER A 164 11.63 16.99 -6.08
N LEU A 165 11.74 15.75 -5.60
CA LEU A 165 13.01 15.08 -5.31
C LEU A 165 13.69 14.53 -6.56
N ARG A 166 13.01 14.53 -7.71
CA ARG A 166 13.48 13.92 -8.98
C ARG A 166 13.83 12.45 -8.83
N ALA A 167 13.05 11.73 -8.03
CA ALA A 167 13.19 10.30 -7.79
C ALA A 167 11.87 9.59 -8.09
N ASN A 168 11.93 8.29 -8.36
CA ASN A 168 10.71 7.52 -8.52
C ASN A 168 10.07 7.26 -7.15
N LEU A 169 8.75 7.23 -7.09
CA LEU A 169 8.04 7.05 -5.82
C LEU A 169 8.31 5.65 -5.21
N ASP A 170 8.61 4.65 -6.05
CA ASP A 170 8.97 3.28 -5.66
C ASP A 170 10.41 3.12 -5.16
N GLU A 171 11.19 4.21 -5.10
CA GLU A 171 12.54 4.25 -4.53
C GLU A 171 12.59 4.95 -3.16
N LEU A 172 11.46 5.50 -2.70
CA LEU A 172 11.41 6.41 -1.56
C LEU A 172 10.65 5.85 -0.34
N ARG A 173 11.08 6.26 0.85
CA ARG A 173 10.37 6.17 2.11
C ARG A 173 9.90 7.55 2.55
N LEU A 174 8.60 7.81 2.44
CA LEU A 174 7.99 9.10 2.75
C LEU A 174 7.08 8.96 3.96
N ILE A 175 7.09 9.97 4.84
CA ILE A 175 6.04 10.17 5.84
C ILE A 175 5.20 11.35 5.39
N THR A 176 3.95 11.10 5.03
CA THR A 176 3.02 12.12 4.55
C THR A 176 2.09 12.55 5.68
N CYS A 177 2.04 13.85 5.96
CA CYS A 177 1.30 14.47 7.05
C CYS A 177 0.22 15.38 6.48
N HIS A 178 -1.01 14.90 6.40
CA HIS A 178 -2.17 15.73 6.09
C HIS A 178 -2.67 16.37 7.39
N LEU A 179 -2.41 17.66 7.57
CA LEU A 179 -2.72 18.40 8.80
C LEU A 179 -3.78 19.47 8.50
N GLY A 180 -5.04 19.16 8.80
CA GLY A 180 -6.16 20.09 8.70
C GLY A 180 -7.10 19.96 9.89
N ASN A 181 -8.36 20.36 9.73
CA ASN A 181 -9.39 20.16 10.76
C ASN A 181 -9.62 18.66 11.06
N GLY A 182 -9.50 17.82 10.04
CA GLY A 182 -9.15 16.40 10.18
C GLY A 182 -7.66 16.24 9.89
N ALA A 183 -6.97 15.39 10.65
CA ALA A 183 -5.53 15.20 10.49
C ALA A 183 -5.16 13.73 10.48
N SER A 184 -4.24 13.34 9.60
CA SER A 184 -3.71 11.97 9.54
C SER A 184 -2.29 11.94 9.02
N ILE A 185 -1.55 10.89 9.41
CA ILE A 185 -0.22 10.60 8.87
C ILE A 185 -0.29 9.27 8.12
N ALA A 186 0.48 9.12 7.05
CA ALA A 186 0.73 7.83 6.42
C ALA A 186 2.24 7.58 6.24
N ALA A 187 2.64 6.32 6.38
CA ALA A 187 3.95 5.83 5.97
C ALA A 187 3.82 5.29 4.55
N VAL A 188 4.59 5.86 3.62
CA VAL A 188 4.63 5.46 2.21
C VAL A 188 6.00 4.89 1.92
N GLU A 189 6.09 3.57 1.78
CA GLU A 189 7.33 2.87 1.48
C GLU A 189 7.24 2.28 0.08
N PHE A 190 8.19 2.67 -0.78
CA PHE A 190 8.28 2.20 -2.17
C PHE A 190 6.94 2.36 -2.91
N GLY A 191 6.34 3.54 -2.76
CA GLY A 191 5.08 3.94 -3.39
C GLY A 191 3.81 3.30 -2.85
N ARG A 192 3.89 2.58 -1.74
CA ARG A 192 2.73 1.93 -1.11
C ARG A 192 2.50 2.50 0.28
N SER A 193 1.23 2.70 0.65
CA SER A 193 0.90 2.97 2.05
C SER A 193 1.08 1.69 2.86
N ILE A 194 2.04 1.72 3.79
CA ILE A 194 2.34 0.58 4.67
C ILE A 194 1.88 0.81 6.11
N GLU A 195 1.53 2.05 6.46
CA GLU A 195 0.91 2.42 7.73
C GLU A 195 0.10 3.72 7.58
N THR A 196 -0.95 3.91 8.38
CA THR A 196 -1.75 5.15 8.42
C THR A 196 -2.42 5.36 9.77
N SER A 197 -2.54 6.62 10.21
CA SER A 197 -2.91 6.90 11.60
C SER A 197 -4.40 6.70 11.86
N MET A 198 -5.23 6.99 10.87
CA MET A 198 -6.67 6.75 10.99
C MET A 198 -6.99 5.26 10.87
N GLY A 199 -8.09 4.90 11.51
CA GLY A 199 -8.42 3.52 11.86
C GLY A 199 -9.48 2.89 10.98
N TYR A 200 -10.34 2.14 11.65
CA TYR A 200 -11.66 1.73 11.17
C TYR A 200 -12.53 2.95 10.83
N THR A 201 -12.40 4.02 11.60
CA THR A 201 -13.07 5.31 11.37
C THR A 201 -12.05 6.46 11.30
N PRO A 202 -12.45 7.65 10.83
CA PRO A 202 -11.59 8.83 10.81
C PRO A 202 -11.25 9.43 12.19
N ARG A 203 -11.53 8.71 13.30
CA ARG A 203 -11.32 9.18 14.67
C ARG A 203 -9.96 8.80 15.25
N GLU A 204 -9.48 7.59 14.99
CA GLU A 204 -8.19 7.10 15.50
C GLU A 204 -7.03 7.98 14.98
N GLY A 205 -5.96 8.08 15.76
CA GLY A 205 -4.72 8.72 15.36
C GLY A 205 -4.49 10.06 16.03
N LEU A 206 -4.38 11.08 15.19
CA LEU A 206 -3.99 12.42 15.62
C LEU A 206 -5.11 13.12 16.41
N VAL A 207 -4.69 14.07 17.24
CA VAL A 207 -5.61 15.10 17.75
C VAL A 207 -6.07 15.94 16.57
N MET A 208 -7.36 16.24 16.50
CA MET A 208 -7.96 16.99 15.40
C MET A 208 -8.71 18.21 15.95
N GLY A 209 -9.42 18.96 15.10
CA GLY A 209 -10.15 20.15 15.57
C GLY A 209 -11.17 19.82 16.67
N THR A 210 -11.98 18.79 16.45
CA THR A 210 -13.03 18.35 17.39
C THR A 210 -12.98 16.87 17.75
N ARG A 211 -12.15 16.08 17.06
CA ARG A 211 -12.02 14.64 17.30
C ARG A 211 -10.90 14.35 18.28
N SER A 212 -11.14 13.37 19.15
CA SER A 212 -10.22 13.00 20.23
C SER A 212 -8.85 12.51 19.76
N GLY A 213 -8.78 11.80 18.63
CA GLY A 213 -7.62 10.98 18.30
C GLY A 213 -7.54 9.76 19.21
N ASP A 214 -6.32 9.24 19.38
CA ASP A 214 -6.03 8.11 20.26
C ASP A 214 -6.38 8.37 21.73
N LEU A 215 -7.08 7.41 22.34
CA LEU A 215 -7.45 7.40 23.75
C LEU A 215 -7.47 5.96 24.30
N ASP A 216 -7.33 5.82 25.62
CA ASP A 216 -7.51 4.53 26.30
C ASP A 216 -8.97 4.09 26.23
N PRO A 217 -9.30 2.92 25.63
CA PRO A 217 -10.67 2.42 25.54
C PRO A 217 -11.41 2.37 26.89
N SER A 218 -10.69 2.23 28.00
CA SER A 218 -11.25 2.20 29.35
C SER A 218 -11.96 3.51 29.72
N ILE A 219 -11.53 4.65 29.17
CA ILE A 219 -12.19 5.94 29.37
C ILE A 219 -13.61 5.91 28.79
N VAL A 220 -13.78 5.32 27.60
CA VAL A 220 -15.10 5.18 26.95
C VAL A 220 -16.00 4.26 27.78
N LEU A 221 -15.46 3.13 28.23
CA LEU A 221 -16.20 2.18 29.04
C LEU A 221 -16.65 2.79 30.37
N GLU A 222 -15.80 3.62 30.99
CA GLU A 222 -16.13 4.29 32.25
C GLU A 222 -17.23 5.34 32.07
N LEU A 223 -17.16 6.15 31.01
CA LEU A 223 -18.23 7.10 30.67
C LEU A 223 -19.58 6.41 30.50
N LEU A 224 -19.62 5.26 29.82
CA LEU A 224 -20.85 4.50 29.64
C LEU A 224 -21.33 3.84 30.96
N ARG A 225 -20.41 3.32 31.77
CA ARG A 225 -20.74 2.70 33.07
C ARG A 225 -21.27 3.67 34.10
N SER A 226 -20.85 4.94 34.03
CA SER A 226 -21.36 5.99 34.92
C SER A 226 -22.88 6.17 34.83
N GLY A 227 -23.48 5.76 33.70
CA GLY A 227 -24.90 5.97 33.41
C GLY A 227 -25.26 7.43 33.09
N GLU A 228 -24.29 8.34 33.05
CA GLU A 228 -24.52 9.77 32.82
C GLU A 228 -24.75 10.12 31.34
N ARG A 229 -24.34 9.26 30.42
CA ARG A 229 -24.37 9.49 28.98
C ARG A 229 -24.77 8.22 28.23
N SER A 230 -25.56 8.40 27.19
CA SER A 230 -25.86 7.38 26.17
C SER A 230 -24.65 7.10 25.27
N VAL A 231 -24.72 6.02 24.47
CA VAL A 231 -23.67 5.68 23.49
C VAL A 231 -23.51 6.81 22.48
N GLU A 232 -24.63 7.35 21.99
CA GLU A 232 -24.69 8.42 20.99
C GLU A 232 -24.08 9.72 21.53
N GLU A 233 -24.32 10.03 22.81
CA GLU A 233 -23.69 11.19 23.47
C GLU A 233 -22.18 11.02 23.62
N VAL A 234 -21.72 9.82 23.98
CA VAL A 234 -20.27 9.55 24.06
C VAL A 234 -19.62 9.64 22.68
N GLU A 235 -20.25 9.11 21.63
CA GLU A 235 -19.78 9.26 20.26
C GLU A 235 -19.71 10.73 19.82
N SER A 236 -20.76 11.52 20.07
CA SER A 236 -20.75 12.97 19.79
C SER A 236 -19.66 13.70 20.57
N ILE A 237 -19.41 13.33 21.83
CA ILE A 237 -18.31 13.92 22.61
C ILE A 237 -16.97 13.64 21.92
N LEU A 238 -16.73 12.41 21.49
CA LEU A 238 -15.47 12.00 20.88
C LEU A 238 -15.24 12.61 19.49
N ASP A 239 -16.30 12.88 18.71
CA ASP A 239 -16.19 13.39 17.34
C ASP A 239 -16.34 14.92 17.21
N GLU A 240 -17.13 15.54 18.08
CA GLU A 240 -17.57 16.94 17.92
C GLU A 240 -17.16 17.85 19.09
N LYS A 241 -16.86 17.30 20.27
CA LYS A 241 -16.57 18.09 21.50
C LYS A 241 -15.20 17.82 22.11
N SER A 242 -14.35 17.05 21.43
CA SER A 242 -13.00 16.67 21.88
C SER A 242 -11.93 17.44 21.09
N GLY A 243 -10.73 16.88 20.98
CA GLY A 243 -9.65 17.44 20.16
C GLY A 243 -9.15 18.79 20.68
N LEU A 244 -8.77 19.66 19.76
CA LEU A 244 -8.34 21.04 20.06
C LEU A 244 -9.42 21.81 20.82
N LEU A 245 -10.68 21.70 20.39
CA LEU A 245 -11.81 22.35 21.04
C LEU A 245 -11.99 21.90 22.49
N GLY A 246 -11.97 20.59 22.74
CA GLY A 246 -12.13 20.04 24.08
C GLY A 246 -10.94 20.37 25.00
N LEU A 247 -9.72 20.36 24.46
CA LEU A 247 -8.51 20.68 25.24
C LEU A 247 -8.40 22.17 25.58
N SER A 248 -8.76 23.06 24.66
CA SER A 248 -8.66 24.50 24.88
C SER A 248 -9.91 25.09 25.56
N GLY A 249 -11.07 24.43 25.42
CA GLY A 249 -12.37 24.94 25.84
C GLY A 249 -12.89 26.13 25.02
N SER A 250 -12.23 26.47 23.90
CA SER A 250 -12.43 27.77 23.22
C SER A 250 -12.53 27.69 21.70
N SER A 251 -11.58 27.03 21.00
CA SER A 251 -11.58 26.96 19.53
C SER A 251 -11.05 25.63 19.02
N ARG A 252 -11.56 25.23 17.85
CA ARG A 252 -11.05 24.10 17.06
C ARG A 252 -9.99 24.51 16.03
N ASP A 253 -9.77 25.82 15.83
CA ASP A 253 -8.84 26.36 14.83
C ASP A 253 -7.52 26.73 15.49
N LEU A 254 -6.41 26.17 15.02
CA LEU A 254 -5.09 26.44 15.58
C LEU A 254 -4.67 27.90 15.48
N ARG A 255 -5.15 28.67 14.50
CA ARG A 255 -4.81 30.10 14.37
C ARG A 255 -5.39 30.91 15.53
N ASP A 256 -6.62 30.60 15.91
CA ASP A 256 -7.27 31.21 17.06
C ASP A 256 -6.54 30.81 18.35
N LEU A 257 -6.17 29.54 18.47
CA LEU A 257 -5.42 29.04 19.64
C LEU A 257 -4.04 29.64 19.75
N GLU A 258 -3.33 29.87 18.64
CA GLU A 258 -2.03 30.55 18.64
C GLU A 258 -2.15 31.99 19.15
N ALA A 259 -3.21 32.71 18.74
CA ALA A 259 -3.49 34.05 19.23
C ALA A 259 -3.82 34.06 20.74
N LEU A 260 -4.65 33.11 21.20
CA LEU A 260 -4.99 32.95 22.61
C LEU A 260 -3.76 32.60 23.46
N ALA A 261 -2.95 31.65 23.01
CA ALA A 261 -1.72 31.28 23.70
C ALA A 261 -0.74 32.46 23.77
N ALA A 262 -0.62 33.28 22.71
CA ALA A 262 0.19 34.50 22.73
C ALA A 262 -0.33 35.55 23.72
N SER A 263 -1.63 35.52 24.06
CA SER A 263 -2.24 36.37 25.08
C SER A 263 -2.17 35.80 26.51
N GLY A 264 -1.55 34.63 26.70
CA GLY A 264 -1.36 33.99 28.01
C GLY A 264 -2.41 32.92 28.37
N ASP A 265 -3.18 32.40 27.40
CA ASP A 265 -4.10 31.29 27.63
C ASP A 265 -3.34 29.94 27.68
N ASP A 266 -3.18 29.41 28.90
CA ASP A 266 -2.49 28.14 29.16
C ASP A 266 -3.18 26.93 28.51
N ALA A 267 -4.52 26.93 28.41
CA ALA A 267 -5.28 25.82 27.82
C ALA A 267 -5.09 25.78 26.30
N ALA A 268 -5.08 26.94 25.65
CA ALA A 268 -4.73 27.06 24.24
C ALA A 268 -3.27 26.62 23.98
N GLY A 269 -2.34 27.03 24.85
CA GLY A 269 -0.95 26.58 24.80
C GLY A 269 -0.80 25.05 24.92
N LEU A 270 -1.51 24.44 25.88
CA LEU A 270 -1.53 23.00 26.07
C LEU A 270 -2.10 22.26 24.85
N ALA A 271 -3.21 22.75 24.28
CA ALA A 271 -3.83 22.14 23.10
C ALA A 271 -2.86 22.10 21.90
N ILE A 272 -2.13 23.20 21.67
CA ILE A 272 -1.08 23.29 20.64
C ILE A 272 0.04 22.27 20.87
N GLU A 273 0.56 22.18 22.10
CA GLU A 273 1.65 21.25 22.43
C GLU A 273 1.22 19.79 22.31
N VAL A 274 0.02 19.45 22.76
CA VAL A 274 -0.54 18.09 22.66
C VAL A 274 -0.72 17.68 21.19
N PHE A 275 -1.20 18.58 20.33
CA PHE A 275 -1.27 18.34 18.88
C PHE A 275 0.11 18.08 18.28
N ALA A 276 1.08 18.97 18.50
CA ALA A 276 2.43 18.84 17.95
C ALA A 276 3.14 17.57 18.46
N HIS A 277 2.95 17.24 19.76
CA HIS A 277 3.45 16.01 20.36
C HIS A 277 2.89 14.77 19.67
N ARG A 278 1.57 14.70 19.43
CA ARG A 278 0.93 13.54 18.80
C ARG A 278 1.43 13.34 17.38
N VAL A 279 1.54 14.40 16.59
CA VAL A 279 2.07 14.35 15.21
C VAL A 279 3.51 13.84 15.21
N ARG A 280 4.37 14.40 16.06
CA ARG A 280 5.78 13.99 16.20
C ARG A 280 5.93 12.53 16.61
N LYS A 281 5.10 12.05 17.54
CA LYS A 281 5.09 10.64 17.96
C LYS A 281 4.79 9.71 16.79
N TYR A 282 3.80 10.05 15.95
CA TYR A 282 3.45 9.25 14.77
C TYR A 282 4.55 9.26 13.71
N ILE A 283 5.17 10.41 13.44
CA ILE A 283 6.33 10.48 12.53
C ILE A 283 7.46 9.55 13.03
N GLY A 284 7.80 9.61 14.32
CA GLY A 284 8.82 8.73 14.89
C GLY A 284 8.47 7.24 14.80
N ALA A 285 7.22 6.88 15.08
CA ALA A 285 6.74 5.51 14.95
C ALA A 285 6.84 5.01 13.51
N TYR A 286 6.43 5.82 12.53
CA TYR A 286 6.40 5.41 11.13
C TYR A 286 7.79 5.35 10.50
N ALA A 287 8.69 6.24 10.91
CA ALA A 287 10.11 6.12 10.56
C ALA A 287 10.71 4.80 11.09
N ALA A 288 10.34 4.39 12.30
CA ALA A 288 10.79 3.12 12.87
C ALA A 288 10.21 1.90 12.11
N VAL A 289 8.93 1.93 11.72
CA VAL A 289 8.30 0.84 10.96
C VAL A 289 8.95 0.64 9.58
N MET A 290 9.35 1.71 8.90
CA MET A 290 10.03 1.65 7.59
C MET A 290 11.54 1.41 7.68
N GLY A 291 12.14 1.46 8.89
CA GLY A 291 13.59 1.38 9.07
C GLY A 291 14.36 2.59 8.53
N GLY A 292 13.69 3.73 8.32
CA GLY A 292 14.28 4.95 7.76
C GLY A 292 13.23 5.88 7.16
N VAL A 293 13.64 7.09 6.78
CA VAL A 293 12.80 8.08 6.11
C VAL A 293 13.66 8.96 5.21
N ASP A 294 13.24 9.16 3.97
CA ASP A 294 13.91 10.06 3.02
C ASP A 294 13.32 11.46 3.10
N ALA A 295 11.99 11.56 3.26
CA ALA A 295 11.32 12.84 3.44
C ALA A 295 10.08 12.78 4.35
N ILE A 296 9.87 13.87 5.08
CA ILE A 296 8.61 14.18 5.77
C ILE A 296 7.90 15.26 4.96
N VAL A 297 6.69 14.96 4.51
CA VAL A 297 5.89 15.78 3.61
C VAL A 297 4.68 16.33 4.36
N LEU A 298 4.54 17.64 4.47
CA LEU A 298 3.44 18.28 5.20
C LEU A 298 2.47 18.96 4.23
N THR A 299 1.18 18.81 4.49
CA THR A 299 0.11 19.42 3.70
C THR A 299 -1.12 19.73 4.55
N GLY A 300 -2.19 20.22 3.92
CA GLY A 300 -3.43 20.59 4.57
C GLY A 300 -3.33 21.99 5.19
N GLY A 301 -4.47 22.52 5.63
CA GLY A 301 -4.55 23.92 6.09
C GLY A 301 -3.51 24.29 7.16
N ILE A 302 -3.18 23.37 8.06
CA ILE A 302 -2.16 23.56 9.11
C ILE A 302 -0.76 23.35 8.54
N GLY A 303 -0.53 22.27 7.78
CA GLY A 303 0.79 21.93 7.24
C GLY A 303 1.30 22.96 6.22
N GLU A 304 0.42 23.47 5.37
CA GLU A 304 0.74 24.46 4.33
C GLU A 304 1.06 25.84 4.93
N ASN A 305 0.29 26.28 5.93
CA ASN A 305 0.30 27.69 6.37
C ASN A 305 0.97 27.91 7.75
N GLY A 306 1.00 26.91 8.63
CA GLY A 306 1.41 27.06 10.03
C GLY A 306 2.91 26.87 10.25
N ALA A 307 3.74 27.88 9.98
CA ALA A 307 5.19 27.81 10.20
C ALA A 307 5.57 27.46 11.65
N SER A 308 4.87 28.07 12.63
CA SER A 308 4.99 27.77 14.06
C SER A 308 4.70 26.30 14.35
N MET A 309 3.63 25.76 13.79
CA MET A 309 3.26 24.36 13.99
C MET A 309 4.25 23.40 13.34
N ARG A 310 4.69 23.67 12.10
CA ARG A 310 5.74 22.87 11.44
C ARG A 310 7.01 22.82 12.27
N ARG A 311 7.42 23.97 12.83
CA ARG A 311 8.57 24.06 13.76
C ARG A 311 8.38 23.14 14.96
N ARG A 312 7.26 23.27 15.69
CA ARG A 312 6.97 22.45 16.89
C ARG A 312 6.96 20.94 16.60
N ILE A 313 6.44 20.56 15.44
CA ILE A 313 6.37 19.17 14.98
C ILE A 313 7.76 18.63 14.61
N LEU A 314 8.52 19.37 13.81
CA LEU A 314 9.75 18.88 13.15
C LEU A 314 11.02 19.05 14.00
N GLN A 315 10.93 19.70 15.15
CA GLN A 315 12.02 19.75 16.12
C GLN A 315 12.33 18.36 16.69
N ARG A 316 13.62 18.11 16.95
CA ARG A 316 14.17 16.91 17.60
C ARG A 316 14.28 15.67 16.69
N PHE A 317 14.27 15.84 15.38
CA PHE A 317 14.49 14.76 14.39
C PHE A 317 15.92 14.71 13.83
N GLU A 318 16.89 15.36 14.47
CA GLU A 318 18.30 15.35 14.06
C GLU A 318 18.88 13.92 14.09
N PHE A 319 18.39 13.05 14.98
CA PHE A 319 18.76 11.64 15.02
C PHE A 319 18.29 10.86 13.78
N LEU A 320 17.22 11.32 13.12
CA LEU A 320 16.78 10.83 11.80
C LEU A 320 17.44 11.62 10.65
N GLY A 321 18.37 12.52 10.95
CA GLY A 321 19.05 13.34 9.95
C GLY A 321 18.23 14.50 9.39
N LEU A 322 17.09 14.87 10.01
CA LEU A 322 16.37 16.09 9.68
C LEU A 322 16.93 17.27 10.49
N VAL A 323 17.30 18.34 9.78
CA VAL A 323 17.63 19.64 10.39
C VAL A 323 16.71 20.68 9.74
N LEU A 324 15.85 21.32 10.53
CA LEU A 324 14.94 22.35 10.05
C LEU A 324 15.72 23.65 9.77
N ASP A 325 15.41 24.31 8.66
CA ASP A 325 15.85 25.67 8.36
C ASP A 325 14.71 26.62 8.75
N GLU A 326 14.90 27.33 9.87
CA GLU A 326 13.87 28.21 10.45
C GLU A 326 13.52 29.37 9.51
N ASP A 327 14.50 29.92 8.78
CA ASP A 327 14.27 31.03 7.86
C ASP A 327 13.46 30.57 6.65
N LYS A 328 13.84 29.44 6.03
CA LYS A 328 13.03 28.82 4.96
C LYS A 328 11.63 28.48 5.45
N ASN A 329 11.50 27.90 6.65
CA ASN A 329 10.21 27.54 7.22
C ASN A 329 9.29 28.75 7.43
N ASN A 330 9.82 29.88 7.92
CA ASN A 330 9.07 31.10 8.17
C ASN A 330 8.73 31.86 6.87
N ALA A 331 9.65 31.89 5.92
CA ALA A 331 9.48 32.58 4.64
C ALA A 331 8.56 31.83 3.66
N LEU A 332 8.44 30.50 3.79
CA LEU A 332 7.72 29.67 2.83
C LEU A 332 6.25 30.07 2.67
N ARG A 333 5.82 30.23 1.43
CA ARG A 333 4.41 30.31 1.02
C ARG A 333 4.20 29.38 -0.17
N VAL A 334 3.31 28.39 -0.02
CA VAL A 334 2.93 27.51 -1.13
C VAL A 334 1.64 28.02 -1.79
N SER A 335 1.59 27.98 -3.11
CA SER A 335 0.44 28.43 -3.92
C SER A 335 0.20 27.46 -5.08
N ALA A 336 -0.76 27.74 -5.97
CA ALA A 336 -0.97 26.92 -7.15
C ALA A 336 0.22 27.01 -8.14
N GLU A 337 0.92 28.14 -8.15
CA GLU A 337 2.08 28.42 -9.01
C GLU A 337 3.40 27.90 -8.42
N SER A 338 3.47 27.77 -7.09
CA SER A 338 4.60 27.22 -6.36
C SER A 338 4.10 26.25 -5.30
N ASP A 339 3.72 25.05 -5.75
CA ASP A 339 2.99 24.06 -4.95
C ASP A 339 3.88 23.25 -4.00
N VAL A 340 5.21 23.38 -4.10
CA VAL A 340 6.18 22.66 -3.26
C VAL A 340 7.21 23.62 -2.67
N GLY A 341 7.58 23.42 -1.40
CA GLY A 341 8.67 24.13 -0.75
C GLY A 341 9.49 23.26 0.20
N PHE A 342 10.80 23.48 0.24
CA PHE A 342 11.72 22.78 1.13
C PHE A 342 12.06 23.64 2.34
N ILE A 343 11.93 23.08 3.54
CA ILE A 343 12.12 23.81 4.81
C ILE A 343 13.23 23.23 5.68
N HIS A 344 14.11 22.40 5.11
CA HIS A 344 15.24 21.80 5.79
C HIS A 344 16.55 22.50 5.40
N ALA A 345 17.57 22.37 6.26
CA ALA A 345 18.92 22.85 5.99
C ALA A 345 19.57 22.03 4.86
N ASP A 346 20.43 22.63 4.05
CA ASP A 346 20.97 21.99 2.84
C ASP A 346 21.74 20.68 3.10
N HIS A 347 22.31 20.54 4.30
CA HIS A 347 23.07 19.37 4.73
C HIS A 347 22.22 18.29 5.44
N ALA A 348 20.90 18.51 5.60
CA ALA A 348 20.04 17.48 6.19
C ALA A 348 20.02 16.23 5.30
N ARG A 349 20.00 15.04 5.91
CA ARG A 349 19.86 13.76 5.19
C ARG A 349 18.40 13.45 4.89
N THR A 350 17.52 13.78 5.83
CA THR A 350 16.06 13.69 5.68
C THR A 350 15.52 15.04 5.23
N ARG A 351 14.68 15.04 4.19
CA ARG A 351 14.06 16.24 3.63
C ARG A 351 12.80 16.58 4.41
N ALA A 352 12.58 17.86 4.70
CA ALA A 352 11.26 18.36 5.06
C ALA A 352 10.68 19.17 3.89
N ILE A 353 9.51 18.75 3.43
CA ILE A 353 8.84 19.24 2.24
C ILE A 353 7.43 19.67 2.63
N VAL A 354 6.99 20.83 2.16
CA VAL A 354 5.60 21.27 2.27
C VAL A 354 4.99 21.27 0.88
N VAL A 355 3.83 20.65 0.74
CA VAL A 355 3.12 20.53 -0.54
C VAL A 355 1.72 21.10 -0.39
N LYS A 356 1.30 21.97 -1.31
CA LYS A 356 -0.10 22.38 -1.45
C LYS A 356 -0.89 21.22 -2.02
N THR A 357 -1.83 20.64 -1.26
CA THR A 357 -2.62 19.50 -1.76
C THR A 357 -3.61 19.96 -2.83
N ASP A 358 -3.79 19.12 -3.86
CA ASP A 358 -4.84 19.26 -4.87
C ASP A 358 -5.55 17.92 -5.02
N GLU A 359 -6.47 17.65 -4.09
CA GLU A 359 -7.26 16.41 -4.07
C GLU A 359 -8.09 16.26 -5.35
N GLU A 360 -8.65 17.37 -5.85
CA GLU A 360 -9.47 17.37 -7.07
C GLU A 360 -8.66 16.96 -8.31
N LYS A 361 -7.38 17.38 -8.40
CA LYS A 361 -6.47 16.91 -9.44
C LYS A 361 -6.19 15.42 -9.32
N MET A 362 -5.93 14.93 -8.12
CA MET A 362 -5.67 13.51 -7.89
C MET A 362 -6.89 12.65 -8.23
N ILE A 363 -8.09 13.09 -7.87
CA ILE A 363 -9.37 12.45 -8.23
C ILE A 363 -9.52 12.34 -9.76
N ALA A 364 -9.21 13.41 -10.50
CA ALA A 364 -9.27 13.39 -11.96
C ALA A 364 -8.25 12.42 -12.55
N LEU A 365 -7.02 12.38 -12.01
CA LEU A 365 -5.98 11.46 -12.46
C LEU A 365 -6.33 10.00 -12.22
N GLU A 366 -6.88 9.67 -11.04
CA GLU A 366 -7.35 8.31 -10.74
C GLU A 366 -8.52 7.92 -11.64
N ALA A 367 -9.50 8.79 -11.83
CA ALA A 367 -10.62 8.51 -12.73
C ALA A 367 -10.16 8.29 -14.18
N ARG A 368 -9.20 9.10 -14.65
CA ARG A 368 -8.61 8.93 -15.98
C ARG A 368 -8.00 7.54 -16.16
N LYS A 369 -7.29 7.02 -15.15
CA LYS A 369 -6.71 5.66 -15.20
C LYS A 369 -7.80 4.60 -15.39
N VAL A 370 -8.91 4.71 -14.67
CA VAL A 370 -10.04 3.77 -14.80
C VAL A 370 -10.66 3.85 -16.19
N LEU A 371 -10.87 5.06 -16.71
CA LEU A 371 -11.53 5.30 -18.00
C LEU A 371 -10.66 4.93 -19.21
N GLU A 372 -9.35 5.00 -19.07
CA GLU A 372 -8.38 4.64 -20.12
C GLU A 372 -7.86 3.19 -19.98
N ALA A 373 -8.19 2.48 -18.90
CA ALA A 373 -7.76 1.11 -18.71
C ALA A 373 -8.36 0.20 -19.80
N PRO A 374 -7.53 -0.59 -20.52
CA PRO A 374 -8.07 -1.63 -21.38
C PRO A 374 -8.87 -2.62 -20.54
N ALA A 375 -10.00 -3.11 -21.06
CA ALA A 375 -10.76 -4.16 -20.40
C ALA A 375 -9.83 -5.36 -20.13
N LEU A 376 -9.72 -5.80 -18.87
CA LEU A 376 -9.01 -7.02 -18.56
C LEU A 376 -9.69 -8.19 -19.32
N PRO A 377 -8.92 -9.13 -19.88
CA PRO A 377 -9.47 -10.39 -20.35
C PRO A 377 -10.19 -11.14 -19.21
N GLU A 378 -11.05 -12.09 -19.57
CA GLU A 378 -11.69 -13.04 -18.64
C GLU A 378 -10.73 -13.57 -17.57
N ALA A 379 -11.28 -13.84 -16.37
CA ALA A 379 -10.54 -14.24 -15.18
C ALA A 379 -9.41 -15.24 -15.51
N PRO A 380 -8.15 -14.91 -15.18
CA PRO A 380 -7.03 -15.76 -15.55
C PRO A 380 -7.12 -17.12 -14.84
N ARG A 381 -6.54 -18.16 -15.46
CA ARG A 381 -6.65 -19.56 -15.03
C ARG A 381 -6.12 -19.75 -13.59
N PRO A 382 -6.39 -20.88 -12.91
CA PRO A 382 -5.65 -21.21 -11.69
C PRO A 382 -4.16 -21.37 -12.00
N ILE A 383 -3.30 -21.01 -11.04
CA ILE A 383 -1.85 -21.15 -11.08
C ILE A 383 -1.50 -22.50 -10.46
N PRO A 384 -1.00 -23.49 -11.22
CA PRO A 384 -0.55 -24.76 -10.66
C PRO A 384 0.63 -24.56 -9.70
N ILE A 385 0.68 -25.34 -8.62
CA ILE A 385 1.74 -25.25 -7.61
C ILE A 385 2.57 -26.54 -7.62
N ALA A 386 3.86 -26.38 -7.88
CA ALA A 386 4.86 -27.43 -7.85
C ALA A 386 5.75 -27.32 -6.60
N ILE A 387 5.80 -28.41 -5.83
CA ILE A 387 6.74 -28.57 -4.73
C ILE A 387 8.05 -29.09 -5.30
N SER A 388 9.07 -28.25 -5.27
CA SER A 388 10.40 -28.54 -5.80
C SER A 388 11.21 -29.26 -4.74
N ALA A 389 11.49 -30.55 -4.99
CA ALA A 389 12.43 -31.31 -4.17
C ALA A 389 13.86 -30.80 -4.37
N ARG A 390 14.73 -31.06 -3.39
CA ARG A 390 16.17 -30.79 -3.51
C ARG A 390 16.76 -31.42 -4.77
N HIS A 391 17.57 -30.67 -5.50
CA HIS A 391 18.10 -31.09 -6.79
C HIS A 391 19.37 -30.32 -7.16
N VAL A 392 20.06 -30.79 -8.21
CA VAL A 392 21.30 -30.20 -8.71
C VAL A 392 21.19 -29.93 -10.20
N HIS A 393 21.59 -28.73 -10.62
CA HIS A 393 21.93 -28.42 -12.00
C HIS A 393 23.44 -28.41 -12.13
N LEU A 394 23.98 -29.04 -13.18
CA LEU A 394 25.41 -29.12 -13.41
C LEU A 394 25.81 -28.25 -14.60
N ASP A 395 27.01 -27.69 -14.54
CA ASP A 395 27.75 -27.30 -15.74
C ASP A 395 28.54 -28.47 -16.32
N ARG A 396 29.15 -28.24 -17.49
CA ARG A 396 29.94 -29.27 -18.19
C ARG A 396 31.12 -29.77 -17.36
N ALA A 397 31.92 -28.86 -16.81
CA ALA A 397 33.14 -29.22 -16.07
C ALA A 397 32.83 -30.07 -14.83
N THR A 398 31.74 -29.74 -14.13
CA THR A 398 31.28 -30.46 -12.95
C THR A 398 30.69 -31.81 -13.32
N LEU A 399 29.94 -31.91 -14.42
CA LEU A 399 29.45 -33.20 -14.92
C LEU A 399 30.63 -34.15 -15.20
N ASP A 400 31.63 -33.67 -15.94
CA ASP A 400 32.80 -34.46 -16.30
C ASP A 400 33.59 -34.91 -15.05
N ALA A 401 33.73 -34.04 -14.05
CA ALA A 401 34.43 -34.36 -12.81
C ALA A 401 33.68 -35.38 -11.92
N LEU A 402 32.34 -35.33 -11.91
CA LEU A 402 31.52 -36.20 -11.05
C LEU A 402 31.18 -37.54 -11.71
N PHE A 403 31.08 -37.60 -13.04
CA PHE A 403 30.60 -38.76 -13.79
C PHE A 403 31.60 -39.31 -14.84
N GLY A 404 32.72 -38.62 -15.06
CA GLY A 404 33.77 -39.00 -16.00
C GLY A 404 33.79 -38.08 -17.23
N GLU A 405 34.98 -37.89 -17.81
CA GLU A 405 35.18 -37.01 -18.97
C GLU A 405 34.30 -37.42 -20.16
N GLY A 406 33.51 -36.47 -20.67
CA GLY A 406 32.61 -36.72 -21.80
C GLY A 406 31.31 -37.43 -21.41
N ALA A 407 30.97 -37.50 -20.11
CA ALA A 407 29.68 -38.01 -19.66
C ALA A 407 28.53 -37.17 -20.24
N GLU A 408 27.40 -37.81 -20.51
CA GLU A 408 26.17 -37.13 -20.95
C GLU A 408 25.05 -37.41 -19.96
N LEU A 409 24.18 -36.42 -19.74
CA LEU A 409 23.02 -36.58 -18.86
C LEU A 409 22.00 -37.52 -19.51
N THR A 410 21.53 -38.52 -18.76
CA THR A 410 20.54 -39.49 -19.25
C THR A 410 19.14 -39.03 -18.84
N PRO A 411 18.26 -38.59 -19.77
CA PRO A 411 16.91 -38.16 -19.40
C PRO A 411 16.08 -39.34 -18.85
N ARG A 412 15.46 -39.13 -17.69
CA ARG A 412 14.57 -40.11 -17.04
C ARG A 412 13.10 -39.74 -17.20
N SER A 413 12.76 -38.48 -16.98
CA SER A 413 11.39 -37.98 -17.07
C SER A 413 11.37 -36.49 -17.33
N GLU A 414 10.44 -36.03 -18.18
CA GLU A 414 10.21 -34.61 -18.39
C GLU A 414 9.69 -33.94 -17.11
N LEU A 415 10.06 -32.67 -16.93
CA LEU A 415 9.50 -31.80 -15.90
C LEU A 415 8.38 -30.94 -16.50
N SER A 416 7.64 -30.25 -15.63
CA SER A 416 6.55 -29.36 -15.99
C SER A 416 6.98 -28.23 -16.94
N GLN A 417 8.19 -27.69 -16.71
CA GLN A 417 8.77 -26.64 -17.54
C GLN A 417 9.33 -27.20 -18.85
N PRO A 418 8.93 -26.65 -20.02
CA PRO A 418 9.37 -27.15 -21.33
C PRO A 418 10.89 -27.26 -21.47
N GLY A 419 11.35 -28.42 -21.96
CA GLY A 419 12.77 -28.69 -22.22
C GLY A 419 13.60 -29.03 -20.97
N GLN A 420 13.01 -29.02 -19.77
CA GLN A 420 13.66 -29.47 -18.54
C GLN A 420 13.31 -30.94 -18.25
N TYR A 421 14.26 -31.69 -17.70
CA TYR A 421 14.08 -33.11 -17.40
C TYR A 421 14.86 -33.53 -16.16
N ALA A 422 14.31 -34.47 -15.39
CA ALA A 422 15.06 -35.17 -14.37
C ALA A 422 15.93 -36.24 -15.04
N CYS A 423 17.17 -36.40 -14.59
CA CYS A 423 18.11 -37.35 -15.17
C CYS A 423 18.22 -38.63 -14.34
N GLU A 424 18.79 -39.72 -14.87
CA GLU A 424 19.11 -40.91 -14.08
C GLU A 424 20.22 -40.64 -13.05
N GLU A 425 21.10 -39.69 -13.37
CA GLU A 425 22.22 -39.27 -12.56
C GLU A 425 21.77 -38.68 -11.22
N LYS A 426 22.55 -39.01 -10.18
CA LYS A 426 22.40 -38.52 -8.82
C LYS A 426 23.76 -38.25 -8.22
N VAL A 427 23.81 -37.25 -7.34
CA VAL A 427 25.01 -36.87 -6.58
C VAL A 427 24.69 -36.88 -5.09
N ASN A 428 25.72 -37.01 -4.27
CA ASN A 428 25.60 -36.86 -2.83
C ASN A 428 26.05 -35.45 -2.44
N LEU A 429 25.29 -34.79 -1.57
CA LEU A 429 25.64 -33.50 -0.99
C LEU A 429 26.34 -33.74 0.35
N ILE A 430 27.52 -33.16 0.53
CA ILE A 430 28.33 -33.32 1.73
C ILE A 430 28.61 -31.94 2.30
N GLY A 431 28.08 -31.68 3.50
CA GLY A 431 28.33 -30.47 4.29
C GLY A 431 29.16 -30.77 5.54
N PRO A 432 29.52 -29.72 6.32
CA PRO A 432 30.39 -29.87 7.49
C PRO A 432 29.86 -30.78 8.60
N ARG A 433 28.53 -30.92 8.73
CA ARG A 433 27.89 -31.71 9.80
C ARG A 433 27.24 -32.99 9.31
N GLY A 434 27.09 -33.17 8.00
CA GLY A 434 26.32 -34.30 7.50
C GLY A 434 26.27 -34.39 5.98
N ARG A 435 25.43 -35.33 5.54
CA ARG A 435 25.37 -35.77 4.14
C ARG A 435 23.92 -36.09 3.74
N ILE A 436 23.61 -35.81 2.48
CA ILE A 436 22.36 -36.18 1.82
C ILE A 436 22.71 -36.96 0.55
N ASP A 437 22.30 -38.23 0.51
CA ASP A 437 22.58 -39.12 -0.61
C ASP A 437 21.54 -39.03 -1.73
N GLY A 438 22.00 -39.28 -2.95
CA GLY A 438 21.11 -39.55 -4.08
C GLY A 438 20.27 -38.36 -4.54
N VAL A 439 20.79 -37.13 -4.42
CA VAL A 439 20.16 -35.91 -4.90
C VAL A 439 20.15 -35.91 -6.43
N ARG A 440 18.98 -35.66 -7.01
CA ARG A 440 18.72 -35.80 -8.44
C ARG A 440 19.40 -34.67 -9.24
N VAL A 441 20.02 -35.03 -10.36
CA VAL A 441 20.48 -34.06 -11.36
C VAL A 441 19.34 -33.71 -12.31
N LEU A 442 19.17 -32.43 -12.62
CA LEU A 442 18.21 -31.92 -13.60
C LEU A 442 18.94 -31.35 -14.82
N GLY A 443 18.47 -31.75 -15.99
CA GLY A 443 18.91 -31.25 -17.29
C GLY A 443 17.97 -30.19 -17.86
N PRO A 444 18.45 -29.41 -18.85
CA PRO A 444 19.77 -29.51 -19.48
C PRO A 444 20.89 -28.92 -18.60
N LEU A 445 22.14 -29.09 -19.05
CA LEU A 445 23.29 -28.45 -18.39
C LEU A 445 23.12 -26.92 -18.37
N ARG A 446 23.59 -26.31 -17.29
CA ARG A 446 23.60 -24.85 -17.10
C ARG A 446 25.02 -24.30 -17.31
N SER A 447 25.13 -22.98 -17.36
CA SER A 447 26.43 -22.28 -17.41
C SER A 447 27.22 -22.39 -16.12
N GLN A 448 26.55 -22.65 -14.99
CA GLN A 448 27.14 -22.80 -13.66
C GLN A 448 26.42 -23.92 -12.91
N THR A 449 27.16 -24.67 -12.11
CA THR A 449 26.59 -25.65 -11.19
C THR A 449 25.83 -24.97 -10.05
N GLN A 450 24.63 -25.46 -9.77
CA GLN A 450 23.74 -24.93 -8.75
C GLN A 450 23.06 -26.07 -7.99
N VAL A 451 22.96 -25.92 -6.68
CA VAL A 451 22.30 -26.85 -5.77
C VAL A 451 21.18 -26.11 -5.06
N GLU A 452 19.97 -26.65 -5.16
CA GLU A 452 18.79 -26.12 -4.46
C GLU A 452 18.40 -27.10 -3.34
N ILE A 453 18.30 -26.59 -2.11
CA ILE A 453 17.91 -27.35 -0.92
C ILE A 453 16.81 -26.62 -0.13
N SER A 454 16.20 -27.32 0.82
CA SER A 454 15.27 -26.73 1.80
C SER A 454 16.00 -26.21 3.04
N ARG A 455 15.34 -25.38 3.87
CA ARG A 455 15.90 -24.91 5.15
C ARG A 455 16.19 -26.06 6.10
N THR A 456 15.36 -27.12 6.09
CA THR A 456 15.60 -28.33 6.88
C THR A 456 16.89 -29.04 6.46
N ASP A 457 17.21 -29.03 5.17
CA ASP A 457 18.44 -29.66 4.65
C ASP A 457 19.71 -28.90 5.09
N GLU A 458 19.64 -27.58 5.24
CA GLU A 458 20.74 -26.75 5.77
C GLU A 458 21.19 -27.24 7.14
N PHE A 459 20.23 -27.46 8.06
CA PHE A 459 20.53 -27.96 9.41
C PHE A 459 21.19 -29.33 9.37
N ARG A 460 20.76 -30.21 8.45
CA ARG A 460 21.32 -31.56 8.28
C ARG A 460 22.74 -31.53 7.73
N LEU A 461 23.00 -30.68 6.74
CA LEU A 461 24.31 -30.54 6.11
C LEU A 461 25.27 -29.70 6.97
N GLY A 462 24.75 -28.83 7.83
CA GLY A 462 25.54 -27.88 8.63
C GLY A 462 26.05 -26.70 7.83
N VAL A 463 25.23 -26.22 6.88
CA VAL A 463 25.50 -25.09 5.98
C VAL A 463 24.47 -24.00 6.20
N ASP A 464 24.76 -22.77 5.80
CA ASP A 464 23.84 -21.63 5.87
C ASP A 464 23.60 -21.09 4.46
N ALA A 465 22.61 -21.67 3.76
CA ALA A 465 22.32 -21.30 2.39
C ALA A 465 21.41 -20.05 2.35
N PRO A 466 21.73 -19.04 1.53
CA PRO A 466 20.86 -17.88 1.41
C PRO A 466 19.61 -18.22 0.57
N ILE A 467 18.48 -17.57 0.87
CA ILE A 467 17.28 -17.61 0.01
C ILE A 467 17.51 -16.67 -1.17
N ARG A 468 17.51 -17.21 -2.40
CA ARG A 468 17.85 -16.44 -3.61
C ARG A 468 17.08 -16.91 -4.86
N PRO A 469 16.91 -16.04 -5.87
CA PRO A 469 16.42 -16.47 -7.18
C PRO A 469 17.32 -17.53 -7.81
N SER A 470 16.73 -18.54 -8.43
CA SER A 470 17.47 -19.58 -9.16
C SER A 470 18.30 -18.94 -10.29
N GLY A 471 19.60 -19.24 -10.32
CA GLY A 471 20.59 -18.63 -11.23
C GLY A 471 21.39 -17.47 -10.64
N HIS A 472 21.08 -16.98 -9.43
CA HIS A 472 21.82 -15.91 -8.76
C HIS A 472 22.75 -16.47 -7.68
N LEU A 473 23.94 -16.93 -8.08
CA LEU A 473 24.84 -17.73 -7.23
C LEU A 473 25.91 -16.92 -6.46
N GLU A 474 26.14 -15.66 -6.81
CA GLU A 474 27.19 -14.84 -6.16
C GLU A 474 26.94 -14.69 -4.65
N GLY A 475 27.89 -15.08 -3.81
CA GLY A 475 27.74 -15.09 -2.36
C GLY A 475 26.73 -16.13 -1.85
N SER A 476 26.56 -17.23 -2.57
CA SER A 476 25.83 -18.42 -2.11
C SER A 476 26.73 -19.35 -1.28
N ALA A 477 26.15 -20.34 -0.61
CA ALA A 477 26.90 -21.17 0.32
C ALA A 477 27.81 -22.18 -0.40
N PRO A 478 28.93 -22.59 0.23
CA PRO A 478 29.76 -23.66 -0.28
C PRO A 478 29.14 -25.04 0.01
N ILE A 479 29.44 -26.01 -0.85
CA ILE A 479 29.03 -27.41 -0.66
C ILE A 479 29.95 -28.35 -1.43
N THR A 480 30.09 -29.59 -0.94
CA THR A 480 30.80 -30.64 -1.68
C THR A 480 29.80 -31.57 -2.36
N LEU A 481 30.00 -31.81 -3.65
CA LEU A 481 29.28 -32.79 -4.46
C LEU A 481 30.12 -34.04 -4.65
N GLU A 482 29.53 -35.21 -4.49
CA GLU A 482 30.17 -36.51 -4.76
C GLU A 482 29.34 -37.29 -5.80
N GLY A 483 30.00 -37.69 -6.88
CA GLY A 483 29.46 -38.54 -7.93
C GLY A 483 30.25 -39.86 -8.03
N PRO A 484 29.86 -40.76 -8.95
CA PRO A 484 30.50 -42.07 -9.08
C PRO A 484 31.96 -42.02 -9.51
N ALA A 485 32.39 -40.97 -10.23
CA ALA A 485 33.74 -40.83 -10.75
C ALA A 485 34.64 -39.88 -9.94
N GLY A 486 34.06 -39.05 -9.06
CA GLY A 486 34.83 -38.06 -8.31
C GLY A 486 34.02 -37.17 -7.40
N THR A 487 34.71 -36.18 -6.82
CA THR A 487 34.17 -35.21 -5.88
C THR A 487 34.55 -33.80 -6.35
N VAL A 488 33.61 -32.86 -6.24
CA VAL A 488 33.80 -31.44 -6.56
C VAL A 488 33.42 -30.60 -5.35
N HIS A 489 34.30 -29.70 -4.92
CA HIS A 489 33.97 -28.68 -3.93
C HIS A 489 33.55 -27.38 -4.64
N LEU A 490 32.37 -26.89 -4.30
CA LEU A 490 31.85 -25.61 -4.76
C LEU A 490 32.06 -24.58 -3.66
N GLU A 491 32.80 -23.52 -3.96
CA GLU A 491 32.92 -22.34 -3.07
C GLU A 491 31.60 -21.54 -3.05
N GLU A 492 30.89 -21.53 -4.17
CA GLU A 492 29.56 -20.94 -4.34
C GLU A 492 28.72 -21.88 -5.22
N GLY A 493 27.41 -21.97 -4.95
CA GLY A 493 26.46 -22.72 -5.76
C GLY A 493 25.28 -23.27 -4.97
N LEU A 494 25.31 -23.27 -3.64
CA LEU A 494 24.23 -23.78 -2.78
C LEU A 494 23.27 -22.68 -2.32
N ILE A 495 21.99 -22.82 -2.65
CA ILE A 495 20.93 -21.88 -2.25
C ILE A 495 19.68 -22.59 -1.71
N CYS A 496 18.86 -21.85 -0.97
CA CYS A 496 17.42 -22.11 -0.91
C CYS A 496 16.74 -21.29 -2.00
N ALA A 497 15.95 -21.93 -2.86
CA ALA A 497 15.29 -21.22 -3.95
C ALA A 497 14.21 -20.28 -3.41
N LEU A 498 14.26 -19.02 -3.82
CA LEU A 498 13.16 -18.09 -3.59
C LEU A 498 11.93 -18.58 -4.38
N ARG A 499 10.78 -18.70 -3.69
CA ARG A 499 9.51 -19.06 -4.31
C ARG A 499 9.18 -18.10 -5.47
N HIS A 500 8.73 -18.66 -6.58
CA HIS A 500 8.51 -17.89 -7.80
C HIS A 500 7.44 -18.50 -8.69
N ILE A 501 6.93 -17.72 -9.64
CA ILE A 501 5.99 -18.15 -10.67
C ILE A 501 6.67 -18.03 -12.02
N HIS A 502 6.71 -19.12 -12.76
CA HIS A 502 7.04 -19.11 -14.17
C HIS A 502 5.81 -18.69 -14.97
N MET A 503 5.95 -17.73 -15.88
CA MET A 503 4.86 -17.25 -16.73
C MET A 503 5.32 -17.10 -18.18
N HIS A 504 4.49 -17.53 -19.13
CA HIS A 504 4.59 -17.07 -20.51
C HIS A 504 4.23 -15.55 -20.56
N PRO A 505 4.74 -14.76 -21.53
CA PRO A 505 4.30 -13.36 -21.70
C PRO A 505 2.78 -13.18 -21.77
N ASP A 506 2.07 -14.13 -22.37
CA ASP A 506 0.60 -14.11 -22.45
C ASP A 506 -0.05 -14.32 -21.06
N ASP A 507 0.51 -15.20 -20.23
CA ASP A 507 0.05 -15.39 -18.85
C ASP A 507 0.28 -14.11 -18.04
N ALA A 508 1.50 -13.55 -18.12
CA ALA A 508 1.84 -12.32 -17.42
C ALA A 508 0.92 -11.16 -17.82
N ALA A 509 0.61 -11.03 -19.11
CA ALA A 509 -0.36 -10.06 -19.59
C ALA A 509 -1.78 -10.33 -19.05
N ALA A 510 -2.23 -11.58 -19.05
CA ALA A 510 -3.56 -11.97 -18.55
C ALA A 510 -3.73 -11.71 -17.05
N TYR A 511 -2.70 -11.98 -16.24
CA TYR A 511 -2.73 -11.64 -14.81
C TYR A 511 -2.47 -10.16 -14.53
N GLY A 512 -2.03 -9.39 -15.52
CA GLY A 512 -1.56 -8.03 -15.29
C GLY A 512 -0.35 -8.01 -14.36
N VAL A 513 0.69 -8.80 -14.65
CA VAL A 513 2.03 -8.81 -14.02
C VAL A 513 3.15 -8.62 -15.06
N GLN A 514 4.36 -8.30 -14.61
CA GLN A 514 5.59 -8.16 -15.39
C GLN A 514 6.71 -8.98 -14.75
N ASP A 515 7.79 -9.19 -15.50
CA ASP A 515 9.00 -9.84 -14.99
C ASP A 515 9.56 -9.11 -13.76
N ASN A 516 9.99 -9.87 -12.75
CA ASN A 516 10.51 -9.41 -11.45
C ASN A 516 9.51 -8.70 -10.53
N ASP A 517 8.22 -8.75 -10.84
CA ASP A 517 7.20 -8.38 -9.87
C ASP A 517 7.14 -9.39 -8.73
N VAL A 518 6.82 -8.91 -7.53
CA VAL A 518 6.62 -9.74 -6.34
C VAL A 518 5.16 -9.70 -5.94
N VAL A 519 4.53 -10.86 -5.94
CA VAL A 519 3.09 -11.05 -5.78
C VAL A 519 2.76 -11.88 -4.55
N GLU A 520 1.47 -11.88 -4.18
CA GLU A 520 0.90 -12.82 -3.23
C GLU A 520 0.09 -13.89 -3.99
N VAL A 521 0.12 -15.14 -3.53
CA VAL A 521 -0.65 -16.24 -4.13
C VAL A 521 -1.52 -16.87 -3.04
N ALA A 522 -2.84 -16.78 -3.22
CA ALA A 522 -3.83 -17.39 -2.35
C ALA A 522 -4.15 -18.81 -2.80
N ILE A 523 -4.18 -19.73 -1.85
CA ILE A 523 -4.74 -21.07 -2.03
C ILE A 523 -5.99 -21.11 -1.17
N THR A 524 -7.14 -21.34 -1.81
CA THR A 524 -8.45 -21.29 -1.16
C THR A 524 -9.28 -22.51 -1.54
N GLY A 525 -10.17 -22.94 -0.65
CA GLY A 525 -11.05 -24.10 -0.89
C GLY A 525 -10.43 -25.46 -0.57
N GLY A 526 -9.22 -25.48 0.02
CA GLY A 526 -8.59 -26.66 0.60
C GLY A 526 -8.90 -26.83 2.10
N PRO A 527 -8.21 -27.76 2.80
CA PRO A 527 -8.34 -27.95 4.26
C PRO A 527 -7.98 -26.69 5.07
N ARG A 528 -7.15 -25.82 4.49
CA ARG A 528 -6.70 -24.56 5.08
C ARG A 528 -6.49 -23.52 3.98
N ASP A 529 -7.14 -22.37 4.13
CA ASP A 529 -6.83 -21.20 3.29
C ASP A 529 -5.50 -20.59 3.72
N LEU A 530 -4.63 -20.29 2.76
CA LEU A 530 -3.34 -19.66 3.01
C LEU A 530 -2.93 -18.73 1.88
N VAL A 531 -2.05 -17.78 2.19
CA VAL A 531 -1.49 -16.86 1.22
C VAL A 531 0.03 -16.92 1.31
N PHE A 532 0.67 -17.28 0.20
CA PHE A 532 2.11 -17.13 0.04
C PHE A 532 2.41 -15.68 -0.32
N GLY A 533 3.10 -14.98 0.58
CA GLY A 533 3.68 -13.67 0.27
C GLY A 533 5.03 -13.79 -0.41
N ASP A 534 5.51 -12.66 -0.94
CA ASP A 534 6.86 -12.50 -1.50
C ASP A 534 7.19 -13.47 -2.66
N VAL A 535 6.23 -13.73 -3.57
CA VAL A 535 6.41 -14.64 -4.71
C VAL A 535 6.91 -13.89 -5.94
N GLN A 536 8.11 -14.21 -6.43
CA GLN A 536 8.68 -13.53 -7.60
C GLN A 536 8.04 -14.02 -8.91
N VAL A 537 7.66 -13.12 -9.80
CA VAL A 537 7.21 -13.42 -11.17
C VAL A 537 8.41 -13.46 -12.09
N ARG A 538 8.54 -14.54 -12.88
CA ARG A 538 9.55 -14.71 -13.91
C ARG A 538 8.86 -14.94 -15.24
N VAL A 539 9.12 -14.06 -16.21
CA VAL A 539 8.45 -14.09 -17.51
C VAL A 539 9.43 -14.53 -18.59
N ASN A 540 9.12 -15.62 -19.30
CA ASN A 540 9.90 -16.11 -20.42
C ASN A 540 9.00 -16.81 -21.45
N PRO A 541 9.22 -16.62 -22.77
CA PRO A 541 8.45 -17.31 -23.81
C PRO A 541 8.49 -18.84 -23.76
N ASN A 542 9.46 -19.43 -23.05
CA ASN A 542 9.57 -20.88 -22.90
C ASN A 542 8.95 -21.41 -21.59
N PHE A 543 8.41 -20.54 -20.73
CA PHE A 543 7.82 -20.94 -19.46
C PHE A 543 6.39 -21.43 -19.64
N ARG A 544 6.04 -22.44 -18.83
CA ARG A 544 4.67 -22.86 -18.58
C ARG A 544 4.24 -22.30 -17.22
N LEU A 545 3.02 -21.78 -17.13
CA LEU A 545 2.45 -21.26 -15.89
C LEU A 545 2.56 -22.28 -14.74
N GLU A 546 3.37 -21.98 -13.74
CA GLU A 546 3.53 -22.80 -12.53
C GLU A 546 4.25 -22.01 -11.43
N MET A 547 3.76 -22.11 -10.19
CA MET A 547 4.42 -21.59 -9.00
C MET A 547 5.29 -22.68 -8.37
N HIS A 548 6.55 -22.35 -8.10
CA HIS A 548 7.51 -23.23 -7.44
C HIS A 548 7.69 -22.80 -5.98
N ILE A 549 7.52 -23.77 -5.08
CA ILE A 549 7.83 -23.67 -3.65
C ILE A 549 8.77 -24.81 -3.24
N ASP A 550 9.50 -24.65 -2.15
CA ASP A 550 10.33 -25.72 -1.60
C ASP A 550 9.52 -26.75 -0.78
N THR A 551 10.18 -27.83 -0.37
CA THR A 551 9.53 -28.90 0.41
C THR A 551 9.10 -28.48 1.81
N ASP A 552 9.82 -27.57 2.48
CA ASP A 552 9.43 -27.08 3.80
C ASP A 552 8.19 -26.20 3.70
N GLU A 553 8.14 -25.34 2.68
CA GLU A 553 6.99 -24.51 2.36
C GLU A 553 5.76 -25.36 2.02
N GLY A 554 5.93 -26.38 1.18
CA GLY A 554 4.86 -27.33 0.83
C GLY A 554 4.33 -28.09 2.05
N ASN A 555 5.24 -28.59 2.91
CA ASN A 555 4.86 -29.28 4.14
C ASN A 555 4.17 -28.36 5.15
N ALA A 556 4.69 -27.14 5.35
CA ALA A 556 4.11 -26.16 6.26
C ALA A 556 2.73 -25.67 5.80
N ALA A 557 2.50 -25.67 4.49
CA ALA A 557 1.24 -25.35 3.85
C ALA A 557 0.29 -26.56 3.71
N GLU A 558 0.72 -27.77 4.08
CA GLU A 558 -0.02 -29.03 3.92
C GLU A 558 -0.49 -29.28 2.47
N LEU A 559 0.34 -28.90 1.50
CA LEU A 559 0.01 -29.03 0.07
C LEU A 559 0.43 -30.39 -0.48
N SER A 560 -0.38 -30.89 -1.41
CA SER A 560 -0.10 -32.11 -2.17
C SER A 560 0.01 -31.80 -3.67
N SER A 561 0.47 -32.77 -4.45
CA SER A 561 0.59 -32.63 -5.90
C SER A 561 -0.76 -32.29 -6.54
N GLY A 562 -0.79 -31.23 -7.37
CA GLY A 562 -2.03 -30.76 -8.02
C GLY A 562 -2.74 -29.64 -7.27
N ALA A 563 -2.11 -29.05 -6.25
CA ALA A 563 -2.60 -27.80 -5.67
C ALA A 563 -2.59 -26.67 -6.71
N GLU A 564 -3.61 -25.83 -6.67
CA GLU A 564 -3.74 -24.66 -7.51
C GLU A 564 -3.96 -23.43 -6.62
N GLY A 565 -3.40 -22.29 -7.03
CA GLY A 565 -3.59 -21.01 -6.39
C GLY A 565 -4.12 -19.97 -7.36
N HIS A 566 -4.46 -18.81 -6.83
CA HIS A 566 -4.74 -17.61 -7.61
C HIS A 566 -3.88 -16.49 -7.06
N LEU A 567 -3.52 -15.52 -7.90
CA LEU A 567 -2.90 -14.31 -7.34
C LEU A 567 -3.85 -13.74 -6.28
N ALA A 568 -3.34 -13.57 -5.07
CA ALA A 568 -4.08 -12.92 -4.01
C ALA A 568 -4.11 -11.44 -4.36
N TYR A 569 -5.18 -11.05 -5.04
CA TYR A 569 -5.56 -9.66 -5.12
C TYR A 569 -5.84 -9.23 -3.67
N THR A 570 -5.18 -8.19 -3.16
CA THR A 570 -5.85 -7.36 -2.15
C THR A 570 -7.24 -7.10 -2.72
N ALA A 571 -8.31 -7.41 -1.98
CA ALA A 571 -9.69 -7.46 -2.46
C ALA A 571 -10.14 -6.16 -3.16
N ALA A 572 -9.67 -6.03 -4.40
CA ALA A 572 -9.91 -5.02 -5.39
C ALA A 572 -10.61 -5.80 -6.49
N ALA A 573 -11.93 -5.93 -6.37
CA ALA A 573 -12.70 -6.63 -7.38
C ALA A 573 -12.96 -5.71 -8.58
N ALA A 574 -12.86 -6.30 -9.77
CA ALA A 574 -13.06 -5.72 -11.10
C ALA A 574 -11.99 -4.73 -11.58
N GLY A 575 -10.78 -5.25 -11.88
CA GLY A 575 -9.95 -4.64 -12.94
C GLY A 575 -8.53 -4.23 -12.58
N ALA A 576 -8.18 -4.06 -11.30
CA ALA A 576 -6.81 -3.71 -10.90
C ALA A 576 -6.56 -3.92 -9.40
N GLY A 577 -6.31 -5.17 -8.98
CA GLY A 577 -5.63 -5.39 -7.70
C GLY A 577 -4.13 -5.09 -7.83
N ILE A 578 -3.54 -4.50 -6.80
CA ILE A 578 -2.10 -4.21 -6.79
C ILE A 578 -1.35 -5.51 -6.51
N LEU A 579 -0.78 -6.06 -7.57
CA LEU A 579 -0.08 -7.35 -7.51
C LEU A 579 1.37 -7.26 -7.02
N ARG A 580 2.07 -6.11 -7.04
CA ARG A 580 3.53 -6.14 -7.36
C ARG A 580 4.48 -5.27 -6.52
N LYS A 581 5.56 -5.82 -5.97
CA LYS A 581 6.79 -5.07 -5.58
C LYS A 581 7.91 -5.42 -6.59
N LYS A 582 8.64 -4.45 -7.13
CA LYS A 582 9.83 -4.77 -7.97
C LYS A 582 11.01 -5.14 -7.08
N ILE A 583 11.71 -6.22 -7.43
CA ILE A 583 13.04 -6.51 -6.89
C ILE A 583 14.04 -5.67 -7.71
N ALA A 584 14.84 -4.86 -7.01
CA ALA A 584 15.92 -4.06 -7.61
C ALA A 584 17.09 -4.93 -8.06
#